data_AF-A0A9J7KM82-F1
#
_entry.id   AF-A0A9J7KM82-F1
#
_cell.length_a   1.000
_cell.length_b   1.000
_cell.length_c   1.000
_cell.angle_alpha   90.00
_cell.angle_beta   90.00
_cell.angle_gamma   90.00
#
_symmetry.space_group_name_H-M   'P 1'
#
loop_
_entity.id
_entity.type
_entity.pdbx_description
1 polymer ?
#
loop_
_entity_poly.entity_id
_entity_poly.type
_entity_poly.pdbx_seq_one_letter_code
_entity_poly.pdbx_strand_id
1 'polypeptide(L)'
;MLYLGLLYLDLRTAVRYQMGEAVIQHWKVWFELFLGTKRNNYACEAANLLANLKADWSPYMAYIHTHNRCVNITGEEGKGKPIDMLGEHHNRTIKQTCRAAGGRLEFKHAQDISLSVQLFDAAKNFADSLCSKKTTHHTTTSAEVDIQSVMTTVLKHEVYHNKPGRSLNPEWLDPRAVARERLYDNKWLANFLTRGKQDISDDTEPPESPDADDGETDEDSAEQVEVRDEEDPEWEEIEDADLINLDLA
;
A
#
# COMPACT_ATOMS: atom_id res chain seq x y z
N MET A 1 -5.22 -2.67 -21.18
CA MET A 1 -6.10 -2.38 -20.03
C MET A 1 -6.65 -3.66 -19.40
N LEU A 2 -7.42 -4.50 -20.12
CA LEU A 2 -8.04 -5.72 -19.53
C LEU A 2 -7.03 -6.68 -18.87
N TYR A 3 -5.87 -6.90 -19.50
CA TYR A 3 -4.86 -7.81 -18.97
C TYR A 3 -4.26 -7.36 -17.63
N LEU A 4 -4.20 -6.04 -17.35
CA LEU A 4 -3.72 -5.52 -16.06
C LEU A 4 -4.72 -5.83 -14.94
N GLY A 5 -6.02 -5.73 -15.24
CA GLY A 5 -7.08 -6.14 -14.32
C GLY A 5 -7.01 -7.65 -14.01
N LEU A 6 -6.75 -8.49 -15.02
CA LEU A 6 -6.55 -9.92 -14.82
C LEU A 6 -5.32 -10.21 -13.95
N LEU A 7 -4.20 -9.52 -14.18
CA LEU A 7 -2.99 -9.64 -13.34
C LEU A 7 -3.26 -9.23 -11.89
N TYR A 8 -4.07 -8.19 -11.67
CA TYR A 8 -4.46 -7.79 -10.32
C TYR A 8 -5.34 -8.85 -9.62
N LEU A 9 -6.31 -9.42 -10.34
CA LEU A 9 -7.15 -10.50 -9.81
C LEU A 9 -6.35 -11.76 -9.49
N ASP A 10 -5.38 -12.11 -10.33
CA ASP A 10 -4.48 -13.25 -10.12
C ASP A 10 -3.59 -13.01 -8.89
N LEU A 11 -2.96 -11.84 -8.77
CA LEU A 11 -2.22 -11.46 -7.56
C LEU A 11 -3.11 -11.55 -6.31
N ARG A 12 -4.31 -10.99 -6.36
CA ARG A 12 -5.24 -11.00 -5.21
C ARG A 12 -5.55 -12.44 -4.79
N THR A 13 -5.67 -13.34 -5.75
CA THR A 13 -5.87 -14.78 -5.50
C THR A 13 -4.61 -15.38 -4.88
N ALA A 14 -3.43 -15.12 -5.45
CA ALA A 14 -2.16 -15.58 -4.90
C ALA A 14 -1.95 -15.15 -3.44
N VAL A 15 -2.28 -13.89 -3.10
CA VAL A 15 -2.22 -13.38 -1.72
C VAL A 15 -3.22 -14.10 -0.80
N ARG A 16 -4.48 -14.25 -1.24
CA ARG A 16 -5.53 -14.92 -0.45
C ARG A 16 -5.17 -16.35 -0.09
N TYR A 17 -4.50 -17.06 -1.00
CA TYR A 17 -4.05 -18.44 -0.81
C TYR A 17 -2.57 -18.56 -0.41
N GLN A 18 -1.92 -17.45 -0.05
CA GLN A 18 -0.52 -17.43 0.44
C GLN A 18 0.49 -18.07 -0.52
N MET A 19 0.25 -17.96 -1.83
CA MET A 19 1.11 -18.50 -2.89
C MET A 19 2.30 -17.56 -3.14
N GLY A 20 3.30 -17.62 -2.27
CA GLY A 20 4.48 -16.75 -2.31
C GLY A 20 5.21 -16.72 -3.66
N GLU A 21 5.41 -17.88 -4.28
CA GLU A 21 6.05 -17.97 -5.60
C GLU A 21 5.28 -17.22 -6.69
N ALA A 22 3.94 -17.37 -6.71
CA ALA A 22 3.09 -16.66 -7.66
C ALA A 22 3.18 -15.14 -7.45
N VAL A 23 3.24 -14.67 -6.20
CA VAL A 23 3.49 -13.25 -5.89
C VAL A 23 4.83 -12.79 -6.48
N ILE A 24 5.89 -13.58 -6.37
CA ILE A 24 7.20 -13.25 -6.99
C ILE A 24 7.12 -13.22 -8.52
N GLN A 25 6.33 -14.08 -9.16
CA GLN A 25 6.12 -13.99 -10.62
C GLN A 25 5.45 -12.68 -11.01
N HIS A 26 4.49 -12.19 -10.21
CA HIS A 26 3.88 -10.89 -10.43
C HIS A 26 4.91 -9.76 -10.31
N TRP A 27 5.82 -9.81 -9.34
CA TRP A 27 6.91 -8.82 -9.21
C TRP A 27 7.78 -8.72 -10.46
N LYS A 28 8.04 -9.82 -11.18
CA LYS A 28 8.78 -9.78 -12.46
C LYS A 28 8.00 -9.02 -13.53
N VAL A 29 6.71 -9.28 -13.64
CA VAL A 29 5.85 -8.59 -14.62
C VAL A 29 5.71 -7.11 -14.27
N TRP A 30 5.57 -6.80 -12.98
CA TRP A 30 5.45 -5.43 -12.50
C TRP A 30 6.73 -4.63 -12.61
N PHE A 31 7.90 -5.25 -12.43
CA PHE A 31 9.18 -4.62 -12.69
C PHE A 31 9.24 -4.00 -14.10
N GLU A 32 8.86 -4.78 -15.13
CA GLU A 32 8.80 -4.27 -16.50
C GLU A 32 7.78 -3.13 -16.62
N LEU A 33 6.60 -3.26 -16.00
CA LEU A 33 5.58 -2.20 -16.06
C LEU A 33 6.04 -0.91 -15.39
N PHE A 34 6.67 -0.97 -14.21
CA PHE A 34 7.19 0.19 -13.50
C PHE A 34 8.30 0.87 -14.29
N LEU A 35 9.22 0.08 -14.85
CA LEU A 35 10.31 0.61 -15.66
C LEU A 35 9.78 1.28 -16.94
N GLY A 36 8.82 0.64 -17.62
CA GLY A 36 8.18 1.14 -18.83
C GLY A 36 7.36 2.41 -18.62
N THR A 37 6.69 2.51 -17.47
CA THR A 37 5.89 3.68 -17.08
C THR A 37 6.70 4.77 -16.37
N LYS A 38 8.03 4.64 -16.32
CA LYS A 38 8.96 5.60 -15.70
C LYS A 38 8.77 5.78 -14.19
N ARG A 39 8.18 4.78 -13.52
CA ARG A 39 8.04 4.71 -12.07
C ARG A 39 9.31 4.13 -11.44
N ASN A 40 10.38 4.94 -11.44
CA ASN A 40 11.73 4.46 -11.15
C ASN A 40 11.89 3.93 -9.71
N ASN A 41 11.26 4.52 -8.70
CA ASN A 41 11.36 4.04 -7.31
C ASN A 41 10.82 2.62 -7.19
N TYR A 42 9.60 2.37 -7.66
CA TYR A 42 9.02 1.02 -7.69
C TYR A 42 9.80 0.04 -8.57
N ALA A 43 10.39 0.51 -9.67
CA ALA A 43 11.27 -0.32 -10.49
C ALA A 43 12.56 -0.71 -9.76
N CYS A 44 13.15 0.21 -8.99
CA CYS A 44 14.35 -0.07 -8.17
C CYS A 44 14.02 -1.07 -7.06
N GLU A 45 12.92 -0.89 -6.34
CA GLU A 45 12.49 -1.84 -5.30
C GLU A 45 12.21 -3.23 -5.86
N ALA A 46 11.52 -3.31 -7.01
CA ALA A 46 11.29 -4.57 -7.69
C ALA A 46 12.61 -5.22 -8.15
N ALA A 47 13.56 -4.44 -8.66
CA ALA A 47 14.87 -4.94 -9.08
C ALA A 47 15.69 -5.43 -7.88
N ASN A 48 15.76 -4.67 -6.78
CA ASN A 48 16.41 -5.06 -5.53
C ASN A 48 15.84 -6.37 -5.00
N LEU A 49 14.51 -6.49 -4.94
CA LEU A 49 13.87 -7.73 -4.51
C LEU A 49 14.26 -8.92 -5.41
N LEU A 50 14.18 -8.74 -6.72
CA LEU A 50 14.46 -9.83 -7.67
C LEU A 50 15.95 -10.21 -7.66
N ALA A 51 16.86 -9.24 -7.53
CA ALA A 51 18.29 -9.47 -7.38
C ALA A 51 18.61 -10.23 -6.09
N ASN A 52 18.06 -9.76 -4.96
CA ASN A 52 18.21 -10.40 -3.66
C ASN A 52 17.75 -11.86 -3.68
N LEU A 53 16.57 -12.14 -4.24
CA LEU A 53 16.03 -13.50 -4.35
C LEU A 53 16.84 -14.41 -5.29
N LYS A 54 17.59 -13.84 -6.24
CA LYS A 54 18.29 -14.61 -7.29
C LYS A 54 19.78 -14.77 -7.06
N ALA A 55 20.42 -13.79 -6.44
CA ALA A 55 21.87 -13.71 -6.36
C ALA A 55 22.36 -13.46 -4.93
N ASP A 56 21.76 -12.54 -4.18
CA ASP A 56 22.38 -12.05 -2.94
C ASP A 56 22.02 -12.90 -1.71
N TRP A 57 20.77 -13.35 -1.60
CA TRP A 57 20.33 -14.15 -0.46
C TRP A 57 20.70 -15.62 -0.61
N SER A 58 21.08 -16.23 0.51
CA SER A 58 21.22 -17.69 0.58
C SER A 58 19.90 -18.39 0.19
N PRO A 59 19.95 -19.62 -0.33
CA PRO A 59 18.74 -20.34 -0.73
C PRO A 59 17.68 -20.43 0.37
N TYR A 60 18.12 -20.56 1.63
CA TYR A 60 17.24 -20.58 2.79
C TYR A 60 16.55 -19.23 3.03
N MET A 61 17.30 -18.12 2.96
CA MET A 61 16.73 -16.79 3.11
C MET A 61 15.77 -16.45 1.96
N ALA A 62 16.13 -16.81 0.71
CA ALA A 62 15.26 -16.64 -0.43
C ALA A 62 13.95 -17.44 -0.29
N TYR A 63 14.01 -18.66 0.26
CA TYR A 63 12.82 -19.45 0.60
C TYR A 63 11.93 -18.73 1.62
N ILE A 64 12.51 -18.30 2.75
CA ILE A 64 11.78 -17.55 3.79
C ILE A 64 11.12 -16.30 3.19
N HIS A 65 11.86 -15.46 2.48
CA HIS A 65 11.33 -14.22 1.91
C HIS A 65 10.33 -14.44 0.77
N THR A 66 10.32 -15.61 0.14
CA THR A 66 9.31 -15.97 -0.85
C THR A 66 8.02 -16.38 -0.17
N HIS A 67 8.08 -17.24 0.85
CA HIS A 67 6.90 -17.83 1.48
C HIS A 67 6.31 -16.98 2.61
N ASN A 68 7.09 -16.16 3.30
CA ASN A 68 6.63 -15.25 4.37
C ASN A 68 6.15 -13.88 3.87
N ARG A 69 5.67 -13.80 2.61
CA ARG A 69 5.08 -12.56 2.08
C ARG A 69 3.64 -12.35 2.48
N CYS A 70 2.95 -13.43 2.79
CA CYS A 70 1.56 -13.42 3.19
C CYS A 70 1.41 -14.10 4.55
N VAL A 71 0.39 -13.72 5.29
CA VAL A 71 0.04 -14.27 6.58
C VAL A 71 -1.47 -14.50 6.64
N ASN A 72 -1.88 -15.56 7.33
CA ASN A 72 -3.28 -15.84 7.61
C ASN A 72 -3.49 -16.00 9.12
N ILE A 73 -3.94 -14.93 9.74
CA ILE A 73 -4.14 -14.84 11.20
C ILE A 73 -5.40 -15.60 11.62
N THR A 74 -6.40 -15.70 10.74
CA THR A 74 -7.68 -16.37 11.07
C THR A 74 -7.58 -17.89 10.96
N GLY A 75 -6.62 -18.41 10.19
CA GLY A 75 -6.48 -19.84 9.88
C GLY A 75 -7.50 -20.36 8.87
N GLU A 76 -8.43 -19.53 8.41
CA GLU A 76 -9.45 -19.91 7.42
C GLU A 76 -8.92 -19.83 5.99
N GLU A 77 -9.36 -20.73 5.13
CA GLU A 77 -8.96 -20.75 3.72
C GLU A 77 -9.35 -19.44 2.99
N GLY A 78 -8.46 -18.94 2.13
CA GLY A 78 -8.70 -17.75 1.31
C GLY A 78 -8.68 -16.42 2.09
N LYS A 79 -8.29 -16.42 3.37
CA LYS A 79 -8.16 -15.22 4.21
C LYS A 79 -6.74 -14.67 4.33
N GLY A 80 -5.80 -15.16 3.50
CA GLY A 80 -4.43 -14.64 3.46
C GLY A 80 -4.37 -13.15 3.16
N LYS A 81 -3.42 -12.47 3.80
CA LYS A 81 -3.16 -11.03 3.68
C LYS A 81 -1.67 -10.78 3.48
N PRO A 82 -1.24 -9.67 2.84
CA PRO A 82 0.16 -9.29 2.81
C PRO A 82 0.70 -9.09 4.22
N ILE A 83 1.92 -9.54 4.49
CA ILE A 83 2.55 -9.41 5.82
C ILE A 83 2.75 -7.94 6.22
N ASP A 84 2.98 -7.07 5.25
CA ASP A 84 3.09 -5.62 5.46
C ASP A 84 1.83 -5.03 6.10
N MET A 85 0.65 -5.51 5.68
CA MET A 85 -0.63 -5.09 6.24
C MET A 85 -0.78 -5.50 7.73
N LEU A 86 -0.15 -6.62 8.15
CA LEU A 86 -0.08 -7.00 9.55
C LEU A 86 0.86 -6.07 10.34
N GLY A 87 2.01 -5.72 9.75
CA GLY A 87 2.91 -4.72 10.33
C GLY A 87 2.22 -3.36 10.52
N GLU A 88 1.46 -2.90 9.54
CA GLU A 88 0.67 -1.66 9.62
C GLU A 88 -0.38 -1.73 10.75
N HIS A 89 -1.09 -2.86 10.85
CA HIS A 89 -2.05 -3.11 11.94
C HIS A 89 -1.38 -3.05 13.31
N HIS A 90 -0.24 -3.73 13.49
CA HIS A 90 0.52 -3.69 14.74
C HIS A 90 1.05 -2.30 15.07
N ASN A 91 1.59 -1.58 14.10
CA ASN A 91 2.03 -0.20 14.27
C ASN A 91 0.88 0.72 14.70
N ARG A 92 -0.31 0.53 14.12
CA ARG A 92 -1.51 1.28 14.50
C ARG A 92 -1.93 1.00 15.93
N THR A 93 -1.99 -0.28 16.33
CA THR A 93 -2.31 -0.67 17.71
C THR A 93 -1.31 -0.05 18.69
N ILE A 94 0.01 -0.16 18.43
CA ILE A 94 1.05 0.44 19.29
C ILE A 94 0.83 1.95 19.43
N LYS A 95 0.62 2.68 18.31
CA LYS A 95 0.38 4.13 18.33
C LYS A 95 -0.86 4.48 19.16
N GLN A 96 -1.96 3.74 19.01
CA GLN A 96 -3.19 3.98 19.77
C GLN A 96 -3.01 3.72 21.26
N THR A 97 -2.36 2.61 21.64
CA THR A 97 -2.08 2.28 23.04
C THR A 97 -1.16 3.31 23.69
N CYS A 98 -0.10 3.73 22.99
CA CYS A 98 0.80 4.78 23.47
C CYS A 98 0.06 6.11 23.70
N ARG A 99 -0.85 6.50 22.80
CA ARG A 99 -1.68 7.71 22.96
C ARG A 99 -2.62 7.59 24.17
N ALA A 100 -3.26 6.42 24.35
CA ALA A 100 -4.17 6.17 25.46
C ALA A 100 -3.46 6.16 26.84
N ALA A 101 -2.16 5.84 26.88
CA ALA A 101 -1.36 5.88 28.11
C ALA A 101 -1.09 7.31 28.64
N GLY A 102 -1.31 8.34 27.83
CA GLY A 102 -1.25 9.75 28.25
C GLY A 102 0.17 10.32 28.46
N GLY A 103 0.25 11.48 29.10
CA GLY A 103 1.44 12.36 29.15
C GLY A 103 2.66 11.88 29.96
N ARG A 104 2.68 10.64 30.46
CA ARG A 104 3.84 10.03 31.15
C ARG A 104 4.39 8.81 30.40
N LEU A 105 4.35 8.86 29.07
CA LEU A 105 4.90 7.80 28.24
C LEU A 105 6.42 7.89 28.17
N GLU A 106 7.10 7.07 28.97
CA GLU A 106 8.54 6.84 28.84
C GLU A 106 8.83 5.85 27.70
N PHE A 107 10.06 5.89 27.15
CA PHE A 107 10.51 4.96 26.10
C PHE A 107 10.31 3.49 26.49
N LYS A 108 10.54 3.16 27.77
CA LYS A 108 10.32 1.80 28.29
C LYS A 108 8.86 1.35 28.14
N HIS A 109 7.90 2.24 28.34
CA HIS A 109 6.48 1.91 28.13
C HIS A 109 6.19 1.60 26.66
N ALA A 110 6.75 2.38 25.73
CA ALA A 110 6.59 2.10 24.30
C ALA A 110 7.24 0.76 23.89
N GLN A 111 8.39 0.43 24.49
CA GLN A 111 9.04 -0.87 24.28
C GLN A 111 8.19 -2.03 24.79
N ASP A 112 7.65 -1.92 26.01
CA ASP A 112 6.79 -2.94 26.62
C ASP A 112 5.50 -3.14 25.80
N ILE A 113 4.89 -2.05 25.31
CA ILE A 113 3.72 -2.07 24.41
C ILE A 113 4.06 -2.76 23.09
N SER A 114 5.20 -2.45 22.48
CA SER A 114 5.65 -3.04 21.21
C SER A 114 5.86 -4.54 21.31
N LEU A 115 6.55 -5.00 22.37
CA LEU A 115 6.77 -6.43 22.63
C LEU A 115 5.47 -7.19 22.90
N SER A 116 4.44 -6.50 23.40
CA SER A 116 3.16 -7.07 23.80
C SER A 116 2.07 -6.96 22.72
N VAL A 117 2.38 -6.47 21.52
CA VAL A 117 1.35 -6.16 20.51
C VAL A 117 0.50 -7.37 20.12
N GLN A 118 1.10 -8.56 20.06
CA GLN A 118 0.39 -9.81 19.77
C GLN A 118 -0.58 -10.21 20.90
N LEU A 119 -0.26 -9.84 22.15
CA LEU A 119 -1.15 -10.09 23.28
C LEU A 119 -2.39 -9.20 23.22
N PHE A 120 -2.29 -7.98 22.69
CA PHE A 120 -3.47 -7.14 22.46
C PHE A 120 -4.44 -7.76 21.45
N ASP A 121 -3.94 -8.35 20.36
CA ASP A 121 -4.78 -9.08 19.40
C ASP A 121 -5.47 -10.27 20.08
N ALA A 122 -4.75 -11.04 20.90
CA ALA A 122 -5.33 -12.16 21.65
C ALA A 122 -6.38 -11.71 22.68
N ALA A 123 -6.10 -10.64 23.44
CA ALA A 123 -7.02 -10.05 24.41
C ALA A 123 -8.29 -9.51 23.72
N LYS A 124 -8.14 -8.87 22.55
CA LYS A 124 -9.27 -8.41 21.75
C LYS A 124 -10.13 -9.57 21.27
N ASN A 125 -9.52 -10.61 20.70
CA ASN A 125 -10.25 -11.81 20.27
C ASN A 125 -10.98 -12.50 21.42
N PHE A 126 -10.36 -12.53 22.61
CA PHE A 126 -11.00 -13.04 23.83
C PHE A 126 -12.20 -12.18 24.23
N ALA A 127 -12.05 -10.85 24.29
CA ALA A 127 -13.14 -9.93 24.59
C ALA A 127 -14.29 -10.04 23.57
N ASP A 128 -13.96 -10.12 22.28
CA ASP A 128 -14.92 -10.32 21.18
C ASP A 128 -15.64 -11.68 21.25
N SER A 129 -15.05 -12.68 21.93
CA SER A 129 -15.70 -13.97 22.19
C SER A 129 -16.67 -13.92 23.38
N LEU A 130 -16.42 -13.04 24.35
CA LEU A 130 -17.23 -12.88 25.55
C LEU A 130 -18.43 -11.94 25.33
N CYS A 131 -18.23 -10.87 24.56
CA CYS A 131 -19.28 -9.92 24.21
C CYS A 131 -19.93 -10.32 22.89
N SER A 132 -21.26 -10.19 22.77
CA SER A 132 -21.90 -10.38 21.46
C SER A 132 -21.29 -9.38 20.48
N LYS A 133 -20.85 -9.87 19.32
CA LYS A 133 -20.33 -9.02 18.24
C LYS A 133 -21.41 -7.98 17.94
N LYS A 134 -21.19 -6.72 18.30
CA LYS A 134 -21.96 -5.61 17.76
C LYS A 134 -21.61 -5.58 16.29
N THR A 135 -22.43 -6.24 15.46
CA THR A 135 -22.27 -6.19 14.01
C THR A 135 -22.66 -4.81 13.58
N THR A 136 -21.69 -3.90 13.53
CA THR A 136 -21.83 -2.68 12.75
C THR A 136 -21.90 -3.15 11.30
N HIS A 137 -23.11 -3.29 10.77
CA HIS A 137 -23.29 -3.51 9.34
C HIS A 137 -22.75 -2.24 8.67
N HIS A 138 -21.53 -2.30 8.16
CA HIS A 138 -21.09 -1.31 7.18
C HIS A 138 -22.06 -1.42 6.02
N THR A 139 -22.85 -0.36 5.80
CA THR A 139 -23.66 -0.21 4.60
C THR A 139 -22.71 -0.40 3.43
N THR A 140 -22.81 -1.55 2.76
CA THR A 140 -21.92 -1.85 1.64
C THR A 140 -22.36 -0.92 0.53
N THR A 141 -21.55 0.08 0.21
CA THR A 141 -21.82 0.97 -0.92
C THR A 141 -22.04 0.09 -2.14
N SER A 142 -23.21 0.22 -2.76
CA SER A 142 -23.58 -0.63 -3.87
C SER A 142 -22.63 -0.41 -5.04
N ALA A 143 -21.92 -1.47 -5.45
CA ALA A 143 -21.04 -1.45 -6.62
C ALA A 143 -21.81 -1.20 -7.93
N GLU A 144 -23.15 -1.24 -7.89
CA GLU A 144 -24.04 -1.02 -9.03
C GLU A 144 -23.77 0.33 -9.70
N VAL A 145 -23.58 1.39 -8.91
CA VAL A 145 -23.34 2.75 -9.44
C VAL A 145 -22.01 2.82 -10.18
N ASP A 146 -20.96 2.22 -9.63
CA ASP A 146 -19.63 2.16 -10.25
C ASP A 146 -19.64 1.32 -11.53
N ILE A 147 -20.31 0.16 -11.49
CA ILE A 147 -20.47 -0.72 -12.65
C ILE A 147 -21.23 0.03 -13.75
N GLN A 148 -22.33 0.68 -13.43
CA GLN A 148 -23.12 1.46 -14.38
C GLN A 148 -22.31 2.64 -14.94
N SER A 149 -21.52 3.33 -14.12
CA SER A 149 -20.64 4.41 -14.56
C SER A 149 -19.57 3.92 -15.56
N VAL A 150 -18.91 2.80 -15.24
CA VAL A 150 -17.94 2.16 -16.14
C VAL A 150 -18.61 1.69 -17.43
N MET A 151 -19.74 1.01 -17.34
CA MET A 151 -20.49 0.51 -18.50
C MET A 151 -20.95 1.66 -19.40
N THR A 152 -21.50 2.73 -18.81
CA THR A 152 -21.92 3.93 -19.52
C THR A 152 -20.75 4.57 -20.26
N THR A 153 -19.59 4.67 -19.61
CA THR A 153 -18.37 5.20 -20.22
C THR A 153 -17.91 4.33 -21.40
N VAL A 154 -17.86 3.00 -21.21
CA VAL A 154 -17.45 2.05 -22.26
C VAL A 154 -18.38 2.08 -23.47
N LEU A 155 -19.69 2.16 -23.24
CA LEU A 155 -20.72 2.26 -24.29
C LEU A 155 -20.69 3.62 -24.98
N LYS A 156 -20.65 4.72 -24.22
CA LYS A 156 -20.54 6.09 -24.75
C LYS A 156 -19.32 6.25 -25.64
N HIS A 157 -18.20 5.68 -25.23
CA HIS A 157 -16.97 5.73 -26.01
C HIS A 157 -16.88 4.62 -27.05
N GLU A 158 -17.86 3.73 -27.21
CA GLU A 158 -17.88 2.65 -28.21
C GLU A 158 -16.51 1.94 -28.31
N VAL A 159 -15.92 1.59 -27.18
CA VAL A 159 -14.51 1.12 -27.09
C VAL A 159 -14.30 -0.17 -27.91
N TYR A 160 -15.35 -0.97 -28.09
CA TYR A 160 -15.31 -2.24 -28.83
C TYR A 160 -15.61 -2.10 -30.33
N HIS A 161 -16.03 -0.92 -30.81
CA HIS A 161 -16.27 -0.69 -32.24
C HIS A 161 -15.06 -0.03 -32.88
N ASN A 162 -14.56 -0.64 -33.96
CA ASN A 162 -13.52 -0.03 -34.77
C ASN A 162 -14.11 1.18 -35.52
N LYS A 163 -13.80 2.39 -35.04
CA LYS A 163 -14.17 3.64 -35.72
C LYS A 163 -13.01 4.09 -36.62
N PRO A 164 -13.19 4.18 -37.95
CA PRO A 164 -12.15 4.67 -38.84
C PRO A 164 -11.72 6.09 -38.44
N GLY A 165 -10.41 6.32 -38.33
CA GLY A 165 -9.82 7.57 -37.84
C GLY A 165 -9.51 7.61 -36.34
N ARG A 166 -9.95 6.60 -35.58
CA ARG A 166 -9.59 6.44 -34.17
C ARG A 166 -8.34 5.57 -34.04
N SER A 167 -7.16 6.18 -33.99
CA SER A 167 -5.96 5.48 -33.54
C SER A 167 -5.92 5.48 -32.01
N LEU A 168 -5.37 4.43 -31.42
CA LEU A 168 -4.78 4.57 -30.07
C LEU A 168 -3.80 5.74 -30.16
N ASN A 169 -3.80 6.61 -29.15
CA ASN A 169 -2.91 7.77 -29.10
C ASN A 169 -1.53 7.33 -29.64
N PRO A 170 -0.97 7.94 -30.69
CA PRO A 170 0.29 7.46 -31.31
C PRO A 170 1.46 7.42 -30.30
N GLU A 171 1.33 8.13 -29.18
CA GLU A 171 2.24 8.10 -28.03
C GLU A 171 2.03 6.91 -27.07
N TRP A 172 0.97 6.13 -27.21
CA TRP A 172 0.76 4.93 -26.40
C TRP A 172 1.76 3.86 -26.83
N LEU A 173 2.91 3.91 -26.18
CA LEU A 173 3.94 2.90 -26.28
C LEU A 173 3.61 1.77 -25.31
N ASP A 174 3.72 0.52 -25.76
CA ASP A 174 3.62 -0.64 -24.88
C ASP A 174 4.66 -0.50 -23.75
N PRO A 175 4.26 -0.37 -22.47
CA PRO A 175 5.19 -0.19 -21.37
C PRO A 175 6.26 -1.28 -21.33
N ARG A 176 5.95 -2.51 -21.73
CA ARG A 176 6.94 -3.59 -21.77
C ARG A 176 7.99 -3.37 -22.85
N ALA A 177 7.59 -2.85 -24.01
CA ALA A 177 8.54 -2.50 -25.08
C ALA A 177 9.48 -1.39 -24.62
N VAL A 178 8.95 -0.35 -23.99
CA VAL A 178 9.74 0.75 -23.41
C VAL A 178 10.69 0.22 -22.32
N ALA A 179 10.20 -0.67 -21.45
CA ALA A 179 11.02 -1.27 -20.40
C ALA A 179 12.20 -2.07 -20.98
N ARG A 180 11.96 -2.88 -22.01
CA ARG A 180 13.02 -3.62 -22.71
C ARG A 180 14.06 -2.68 -23.30
N GLU A 181 13.63 -1.62 -23.99
CA GLU A 181 14.55 -0.62 -24.54
C GLU A 181 15.41 0.03 -23.45
N ARG A 182 14.80 0.43 -22.32
CA ARG A 182 15.51 1.01 -21.18
C ARG A 182 16.49 0.04 -20.51
N LEU A 183 16.20 -1.26 -20.53
CA LEU A 183 17.14 -2.29 -20.07
C LEU A 183 18.34 -2.40 -21.02
N TYR A 184 18.13 -2.32 -22.33
CA TYR A 184 19.20 -2.40 -23.34
C TYR A 184 20.06 -1.13 -23.43
N ASP A 185 19.50 0.05 -23.15
CA ASP A 185 20.23 1.33 -23.16
C ASP A 185 21.33 1.41 -22.06
N ASN A 186 21.39 0.44 -21.14
CA ASN A 186 22.34 0.29 -20.02
C ASN A 186 22.39 1.47 -19.03
N LYS A 187 21.89 2.66 -19.38
CA LYS A 187 21.94 3.87 -18.55
C LYS A 187 21.15 3.70 -17.26
N TRP A 188 19.95 3.11 -17.34
CA TRP A 188 19.15 2.85 -16.15
C TRP A 188 19.83 1.83 -15.24
N LEU A 189 20.32 0.72 -15.82
CA LEU A 189 21.01 -0.33 -15.06
C LEU A 189 22.30 0.19 -14.42
N ALA A 190 23.10 0.98 -15.15
CA ALA A 190 24.30 1.60 -14.63
C ALA A 190 23.99 2.50 -13.43
N ASN A 191 22.97 3.37 -13.55
CA ASN A 191 22.54 4.24 -12.45
C ASN A 191 22.03 3.45 -11.24
N PHE A 192 21.29 2.37 -11.47
CA PHE A 192 20.81 1.48 -10.42
C PHE A 192 21.98 0.83 -9.67
N LEU A 193 22.97 0.30 -10.39
CA LEU A 193 24.16 -0.33 -9.80
C LEU A 193 25.08 0.67 -9.10
N THR A 194 25.16 1.93 -9.54
CA THR A 194 25.97 2.95 -8.86
C THR A 194 25.33 3.43 -7.57
N ARG A 195 24.00 3.52 -7.50
CA ARG A 195 23.29 3.90 -6.27
C ARG A 195 23.61 2.95 -5.12
N GLY A 196 23.52 1.65 -5.35
CA GLY A 196 23.84 0.64 -4.33
C GLY A 196 25.31 0.63 -3.87
N LYS A 197 26.23 1.30 -4.58
CA LYS A 197 27.64 1.44 -4.15
C LYS A 197 27.88 2.62 -3.23
N GLN A 198 27.05 3.68 -3.31
CA GLN A 198 27.22 4.88 -2.48
C GLN A 198 26.80 4.61 -1.03
N ASP A 199 25.81 3.75 -0.81
CA ASP A 199 25.30 3.41 0.52
C ASP A 199 26.25 2.53 1.36
N ILE A 200 27.32 1.99 0.77
CA ILE A 200 28.29 1.12 1.45
C ILE A 200 29.52 1.91 1.95
N SER A 201 29.74 3.14 1.47
CA SER A 201 30.95 3.91 1.76
C SER A 201 30.81 4.96 2.87
N ASP A 202 29.67 5.05 3.53
CA ASP A 202 29.42 6.09 4.54
C ASP A 202 28.96 5.46 5.86
N ASP A 203 29.85 5.44 6.87
CA ASP A 203 29.54 5.18 8.29
C ASP A 203 28.73 6.36 8.89
N THR A 204 27.68 6.79 8.18
CA THR A 204 26.80 7.88 8.60
C THR A 204 25.46 7.30 9.02
N GLU A 205 24.91 7.82 10.11
CA GLU A 205 23.70 7.37 10.81
C GLU A 205 22.53 6.99 9.86
N PRO A 206 21.64 6.07 10.29
CA PRO A 206 20.55 5.58 9.45
C PRO A 206 19.68 6.74 8.94
N PRO A 207 19.35 6.80 7.64
CA PRO A 207 18.53 7.86 7.11
C PRO A 207 17.13 7.81 7.75
N GLU A 208 16.65 8.97 8.18
CA GLU A 208 15.26 9.18 8.57
C GLU A 208 14.32 8.77 7.43
N SER A 209 13.16 8.23 7.81
CA SER A 209 12.13 7.69 6.91
C SER A 209 11.81 8.63 5.74
N PRO A 210 11.70 8.14 4.48
CA PRO A 210 11.44 8.98 3.33
C PRO A 210 9.93 9.24 3.19
N ASP A 211 9.38 10.09 4.05
CA ASP A 211 8.08 10.72 3.86
C ASP A 211 8.27 12.25 3.84
N ALA A 212 8.91 12.76 2.79
CA ALA A 212 8.77 14.13 2.28
C ALA A 212 9.75 14.32 1.12
N ASP A 213 9.23 14.54 -0.09
CA ASP A 213 9.68 15.61 -1.01
C ASP A 213 9.03 15.39 -2.39
N ASP A 214 7.76 15.76 -2.52
CA ASP A 214 7.20 16.22 -3.79
C ASP A 214 7.22 17.75 -3.70
N GLY A 215 8.19 18.37 -4.38
CA GLY A 215 8.43 19.80 -4.30
C GLY A 215 7.30 20.65 -4.92
N GLU A 216 6.84 21.63 -4.14
CA GLU A 216 6.37 22.92 -4.63
C GLU A 216 7.26 24.01 -4.03
N THR A 217 7.70 24.92 -4.89
CA THR A 217 8.68 26.00 -4.67
C THR A 217 8.21 27.09 -3.72
N ASP A 218 9.13 27.54 -2.85
CA ASP A 218 9.05 28.63 -1.88
C ASP A 218 8.78 30.03 -2.50
N GLU A 219 8.00 30.86 -1.80
CA GLU A 219 8.27 32.29 -1.61
C GLU A 219 7.79 32.77 -0.21
N ASP A 220 8.77 33.21 0.61
CA ASP A 220 8.75 34.18 1.72
C ASP A 220 7.55 34.21 2.72
N SER A 221 7.73 34.02 4.03
CA SER A 221 8.54 34.90 4.89
C SER A 221 8.55 34.39 6.34
N ALA A 222 9.67 34.60 7.03
CA ALA A 222 9.84 34.27 8.44
C ALA A 222 9.04 35.19 9.36
N GLU A 223 8.13 34.63 10.15
CA GLU A 223 7.60 35.26 11.36
C GLU A 223 7.61 34.29 12.54
N GLN A 224 7.81 34.87 13.72
CA GLN A 224 8.24 34.25 14.96
C GLN A 224 7.12 33.39 15.56
N VAL A 225 7.47 32.21 16.09
CA VAL A 225 6.53 31.33 16.82
C VAL A 225 6.26 31.95 18.20
N GLU A 226 5.21 32.76 18.29
CA GLU A 226 4.49 32.97 19.54
C GLU A 226 3.59 31.75 19.80
N VAL A 227 3.80 31.11 20.94
CA VAL A 227 2.90 30.06 21.45
C VAL A 227 1.57 30.71 21.78
N ARG A 228 0.59 30.51 20.90
CA ARG A 228 -0.80 30.83 21.12
C ARG A 228 -1.55 29.51 21.25
N ASP A 229 -2.19 29.31 22.40
CA ASP A 229 -3.11 28.19 22.62
C ASP A 229 -4.27 28.32 21.61
N GLU A 230 -4.21 27.57 20.52
CA GLU A 230 -5.35 27.35 19.64
C GLU A 230 -6.11 26.13 20.16
N GLU A 231 -7.29 26.41 20.71
CA GLU A 231 -8.32 25.41 20.98
C GLU A 231 -8.64 24.69 19.67
N ASP A 232 -8.32 23.40 19.61
CA ASP A 232 -8.72 22.51 18.51
C ASP A 232 -10.26 22.53 18.38
N PRO A 233 -10.81 22.62 17.16
CA PRO A 233 -12.26 22.64 16.97
C PRO A 233 -12.86 21.32 17.47
N GLU A 234 -13.84 21.44 18.39
CA GLU A 234 -14.75 20.36 18.75
C GLU A 234 -15.36 19.80 17.46
N TRP A 235 -14.87 18.64 17.02
CA TRP A 235 -15.65 17.80 16.12
C TRP A 235 -16.74 17.16 16.98
N GLU A 236 -17.88 17.86 17.04
CA GLU A 236 -19.12 17.34 17.59
C GLU A 236 -19.35 15.92 17.03
N GLU A 237 -19.56 14.98 17.95
CA GLU A 237 -20.24 13.74 17.63
C GLU A 237 -21.56 14.10 16.95
N ILE A 238 -21.63 13.92 15.63
CA ILE A 238 -22.91 13.97 14.93
C ILE A 238 -23.69 12.74 15.39
N GLU A 239 -24.45 12.91 16.47
CA GLU A 239 -25.59 12.08 16.80
C GLU A 239 -26.63 12.26 15.67
N ASP A 240 -26.64 11.36 14.70
CA ASP A 240 -27.70 11.28 13.67
C ASP A 240 -29.00 10.71 14.29
N ALA A 241 -29.54 11.43 15.25
CA ALA A 241 -30.88 11.26 15.79
C ALA A 241 -31.57 12.63 15.84
N ASP A 242 -31.91 13.18 14.66
CA ASP A 242 -33.14 13.96 14.43
C ASP A 242 -33.16 14.57 13.02
N LEU A 243 -33.46 13.77 11.99
CA LEU A 243 -34.06 14.27 10.74
C LEU A 243 -35.05 13.24 10.17
N ILE A 244 -36.11 12.96 10.93
CA ILE A 244 -37.39 12.52 10.37
C ILE A 244 -38.43 13.57 10.78
N ASN A 245 -38.69 14.52 9.89
CA ASN A 245 -40.00 15.13 9.70
C ASN A 245 -40.00 15.87 8.37
N LEU A 246 -40.49 15.20 7.33
CA LEU A 246 -41.20 15.85 6.25
C LEU A 246 -42.36 14.93 5.86
N ASP A 247 -43.54 15.42 6.22
CA ASP A 247 -44.84 14.80 6.03
C ASP A 247 -45.09 14.33 4.59
N LEU A 248 -45.87 13.26 4.53
CA LEU A 248 -46.67 12.85 3.38
C LEU A 248 -47.54 14.00 2.86
N ALA A 249 -47.31 14.42 1.62
CA ALA A 249 -48.34 14.81 0.63
C ALA A 249 -47.73 14.85 -0.78
#